data_AF-A0A5K1BW60-F1
#
_entry.id   AF-A0A5K1BW60-F1
#
_cell.length_a   1.000
_cell.length_b   1.000
_cell.length_c   1.000
_cell.angle_alpha   90.00
_cell.angle_beta   90.00
_cell.angle_gamma   90.00
#
_symmetry.space_group_name_H-M   'P 1'
#
loop_
_entity.id
_entity.type
_entity.pdbx_description
1 polymer ?
#
loop_
_entity_poly.entity_id
_entity_poly.type
_entity_poly.pdbx_seq_one_letter_code
_entity_poly.pdbx_strand_id
1 'polypeptide(L)'
;ASNAAGEGGESVNPFSPKASLLRYWRRTFPNAELPPFLLGKASPLNATQAAAYARYIDAHTLQEHLPSFCASANLYCTSLKKKKKGSAPAPVPDTFTEYSGRDFVKYTKPGAIGSSDFTNYSVSSNVAKDTFTTYGGDHDQRSQQFTRYESDGNVGAGRFSKYDTEGIGGFNNYGDNGNVDQHRFTRYGDDTNGGLQSFTSYSENANVVGNDFKSYGSVANGILSQFTGYSTSSNVIRNAFTSYNKEGNGPLDQFTSYADSGNVVRNEFQSYEADANAGLEQFQTYSELANMPESVFRSYGKGDNGASLSFDTYGNASNPLAEFTEYGKDGNAITASFTMYSKDNTTFTEYHRTGTTFNDYRNTTVSATALVEPGKFFREASLVSGQHIPVPDITDKMPPRSFLPRSIADKLPFSSRRLPELIQTLNASGLQ
;
A
#
# COMPACT_ATOMS: atom_id res chain seq x y z
N ALA A 1 -8.33 43.03 -42.97
CA ALA A 1 -9.04 41.86 -43.51
C ALA A 1 -8.04 40.73 -43.69
N SER A 2 -8.15 39.69 -42.87
CA SER A 2 -7.86 38.29 -43.21
C SER A 2 -8.04 37.46 -41.94
N ASN A 3 -9.12 36.69 -41.93
CA ASN A 3 -9.48 35.73 -40.89
C ASN A 3 -8.39 34.67 -40.72
N ALA A 4 -8.11 34.29 -39.48
CA ALA A 4 -7.71 32.94 -39.12
C ALA A 4 -8.64 32.48 -38.00
N ALA A 5 -9.58 31.62 -38.37
CA ALA A 5 -10.46 30.92 -37.44
C ALA A 5 -9.62 29.93 -36.62
N GLY A 6 -9.59 30.13 -35.31
CA GLY A 6 -9.10 29.16 -34.33
C GLY A 6 -10.30 28.59 -33.57
N GLU A 7 -10.31 27.28 -33.40
CA GLU A 7 -11.39 26.41 -32.93
C GLU A 7 -12.17 26.93 -31.72
N GLY A 8 -13.49 26.65 -31.73
CA GLY A 8 -14.45 27.12 -30.73
C GLY A 8 -14.14 26.64 -29.31
N GLY A 9 -13.53 27.52 -28.51
CA GLY A 9 -13.57 27.40 -27.07
C GLY A 9 -14.94 27.81 -26.56
N GLU A 10 -15.65 26.90 -25.88
CA GLU A 10 -16.88 27.24 -25.14
C GLU A 10 -16.64 28.52 -24.32
N SER A 11 -17.50 29.53 -24.51
CA SER A 11 -17.43 30.77 -23.75
C SER A 11 -17.64 30.47 -22.26
N VAL A 12 -16.55 30.36 -21.50
CA VAL A 12 -16.61 30.09 -20.06
C VAL A 12 -17.32 31.25 -19.38
N ASN A 13 -18.45 30.99 -18.72
CA ASN A 13 -19.20 32.01 -18.00
C ASN A 13 -18.25 32.74 -17.01
N PRO A 14 -18.16 34.08 -17.06
CA PRO A 14 -17.20 34.84 -16.25
C PRO A 14 -17.45 34.69 -14.73
N PHE A 15 -18.66 34.31 -14.33
CA PHE A 15 -19.02 34.09 -12.93
C PHE A 15 -18.88 32.63 -12.48
N SER A 16 -18.38 31.74 -13.34
CA SER A 16 -18.10 30.36 -12.96
C SER A 16 -16.92 30.26 -11.99
N PRO A 17 -16.88 29.21 -11.13
CA PRO A 17 -15.71 28.85 -10.35
C PRO A 17 -14.43 28.70 -11.20
N LYS A 18 -14.53 28.11 -12.40
CA LYS A 18 -13.42 27.97 -13.34
C LYS A 18 -12.86 29.33 -13.79
N ALA A 19 -13.73 30.26 -14.16
CA ALA A 19 -13.32 31.64 -14.48
C ALA A 19 -12.70 32.36 -13.27
N SER A 20 -13.21 32.10 -12.07
CA SER A 20 -12.63 32.63 -10.82
C SER A 20 -11.21 32.12 -10.56
N LEU A 21 -10.96 30.82 -10.76
CA LEU A 21 -9.63 30.22 -10.64
C LEU A 21 -8.64 30.82 -11.64
N LEU A 22 -9.04 30.95 -12.92
CA LEU A 22 -8.20 31.55 -13.96
C LEU A 22 -7.81 32.99 -13.64
N ARG A 23 -8.77 33.81 -13.19
CA ARG A 23 -8.48 35.19 -12.75
C ARG A 23 -7.53 35.23 -11.57
N TYR A 24 -7.75 34.37 -10.57
CA TYR A 24 -6.89 34.30 -9.39
C TYR A 24 -5.46 33.93 -9.78
N TRP A 25 -5.29 32.91 -10.62
CA TRP A 25 -3.96 32.46 -11.06
C TRP A 25 -3.21 33.56 -11.81
N ARG A 26 -3.84 34.19 -12.81
CA ARG A 26 -3.22 35.30 -13.58
C ARG A 26 -2.81 36.47 -12.70
N ARG A 27 -3.56 36.74 -11.63
CA ARG A 27 -3.23 37.81 -10.68
C ARG A 27 -2.06 37.44 -9.78
N THR A 28 -2.00 36.20 -9.30
CA THR A 28 -0.98 35.75 -8.33
C THR A 28 0.33 35.36 -9.00
N PHE A 29 0.26 34.78 -10.20
CA PHE A 29 1.39 34.29 -10.97
C PHE A 29 1.33 34.83 -12.41
N PRO A 30 1.60 36.12 -12.63
CA PRO A 30 1.40 36.78 -13.93
C PRO A 30 2.26 36.20 -15.06
N ASN A 31 3.39 35.59 -14.71
CA ASN A 31 4.36 35.03 -15.67
C ASN A 31 4.34 33.50 -15.74
N ALA A 32 3.37 32.84 -15.10
CA ALA A 32 3.27 31.37 -15.09
C ALA A 32 1.94 30.92 -15.71
N GLU A 33 2.01 29.95 -16.62
CA GLU A 33 0.82 29.29 -17.14
C GLU A 33 0.16 28.43 -16.05
N LEU A 34 -1.18 28.42 -16.02
CA LEU A 34 -1.91 27.54 -15.10
C LEU A 34 -1.74 26.09 -15.60
N PRO A 35 -1.16 25.18 -14.80
CA PRO A 35 -0.99 23.79 -15.22
C PRO A 35 -2.34 23.18 -15.66
N PRO A 36 -2.40 22.51 -16.83
CA PRO A 36 -3.63 21.92 -17.35
C PRO A 36 -4.29 20.96 -16.35
N PHE A 37 -3.49 20.25 -15.57
CA PHE A 37 -3.93 19.40 -14.48
C PHE A 37 -4.79 20.15 -13.44
N LEU A 38 -4.30 21.28 -12.92
CA LEU A 38 -5.02 22.09 -11.93
C LEU A 38 -6.28 22.72 -12.52
N LEU A 39 -6.24 23.14 -13.79
CA LEU A 39 -7.41 23.64 -14.50
C LEU A 39 -8.46 22.55 -14.72
N GLY A 40 -8.04 21.32 -15.01
CA GLY A 40 -8.91 20.15 -15.14
C GLY A 40 -9.62 19.78 -13.83
N LYS A 41 -9.09 20.22 -12.68
CA LYS A 41 -9.71 20.06 -11.36
C LYS A 41 -10.65 21.20 -10.97
N ALA A 42 -10.83 22.22 -11.80
CA ALA A 42 -11.78 23.29 -11.50
C ALA A 42 -13.22 22.77 -11.41
N SER A 43 -13.98 23.21 -10.41
CA SER A 43 -15.38 22.82 -10.23
C SER A 43 -16.22 23.07 -11.50
N PRO A 44 -17.04 22.11 -11.94
CA PRO A 44 -17.99 22.29 -13.05
C PRO A 44 -19.26 23.04 -12.64
N LEU A 45 -19.43 23.36 -11.34
CA LEU A 45 -20.58 24.11 -10.86
C LEU A 45 -20.73 25.45 -11.60
N ASN A 46 -21.96 25.83 -11.94
CA ASN A 46 -22.24 27.19 -12.36
C ASN A 46 -22.43 28.13 -11.15
N ALA A 47 -22.54 29.44 -11.40
CA ALA A 47 -22.68 30.44 -10.36
C ALA A 47 -23.93 30.22 -9.47
N THR A 48 -25.05 29.82 -10.07
CA THR A 48 -26.32 29.57 -9.36
C THR A 48 -26.23 28.35 -8.45
N GLN A 49 -25.68 27.24 -8.95
CA GLN A 49 -25.46 26.04 -8.17
C GLN A 49 -24.48 26.31 -7.02
N ALA A 50 -23.39 27.03 -7.29
CA ALA A 50 -22.42 27.38 -6.25
C ALA A 50 -23.05 28.20 -5.12
N ALA A 51 -23.91 29.17 -5.46
CA ALA A 51 -24.66 29.96 -4.48
C ALA A 51 -25.71 29.13 -3.72
N ALA A 52 -26.40 28.22 -4.39
CA ALA A 52 -27.40 27.36 -3.76
C ALA A 52 -26.76 26.41 -2.71
N TYR A 53 -25.69 25.70 -3.08
CA TYR A 53 -25.01 24.80 -2.15
C TYR A 53 -24.34 25.53 -0.98
N ALA A 54 -23.81 26.74 -1.22
CA ALA A 54 -23.32 27.59 -0.14
C ALA A 54 -24.41 27.92 0.89
N ARG A 55 -25.64 28.19 0.44
CA ARG A 55 -26.79 28.42 1.34
C ARG A 55 -27.19 27.16 2.11
N TYR A 56 -27.16 25.98 1.49
CA TYR A 56 -27.45 24.73 2.20
C TYR A 56 -26.42 24.39 3.28
N ILE A 57 -25.16 24.79 3.10
CA ILE A 57 -24.14 24.66 4.15
C ILE A 57 -24.44 25.62 5.30
N ASP A 58 -24.73 26.89 5.00
CA ASP A 58 -25.06 27.88 6.05
C ASP A 58 -26.33 27.49 6.83
N ALA A 59 -27.29 26.84 6.17
CA ALA A 59 -28.53 26.35 6.78
C ALA A 59 -28.40 24.97 7.44
N HIS A 60 -27.23 24.33 7.39
CA HIS A 60 -27.00 22.96 7.87
C HIS A 60 -27.89 21.88 7.21
N THR A 61 -28.34 22.10 5.98
CA THR A 61 -29.22 21.18 5.22
C THR A 61 -28.52 20.50 4.03
N LEU A 62 -27.21 20.70 3.85
CA LEU A 62 -26.46 20.10 2.72
C LEU A 62 -26.62 18.57 2.64
N GLN A 63 -26.75 17.89 3.78
CA GLN A 63 -26.92 16.44 3.87
C GLN A 63 -28.11 15.93 3.04
N GLU A 64 -29.22 16.69 2.99
CA GLU A 64 -30.43 16.34 2.23
C GLU A 64 -30.22 16.48 0.71
N HIS A 65 -29.24 17.27 0.31
CA HIS A 65 -28.91 17.55 -1.09
C HIS A 65 -27.60 16.90 -1.55
N LEU A 66 -26.99 16.05 -0.72
CA LEU A 66 -25.66 15.52 -0.94
C LEU A 66 -25.50 14.79 -2.30
N PRO A 67 -26.42 13.92 -2.75
CA PRO A 67 -26.28 13.26 -4.05
C PRO A 67 -26.25 14.25 -5.22
N SER A 68 -27.10 15.27 -5.18
CA SER A 68 -27.15 16.33 -6.20
C SER A 68 -25.91 17.22 -6.15
N PHE A 69 -25.46 17.57 -4.94
CA PHE A 69 -24.24 18.34 -4.72
C PHE A 69 -23.02 17.63 -5.31
N CYS A 70 -22.85 16.35 -4.99
CA CYS A 70 -21.72 15.57 -5.46
C CYS A 70 -21.73 15.35 -6.97
N ALA A 71 -22.89 15.04 -7.55
CA ALA A 71 -23.03 14.91 -8.99
C ALA A 71 -22.72 16.24 -9.71
N SER A 72 -23.30 17.35 -9.25
CA SER A 72 -23.15 18.66 -9.89
C SER A 72 -21.74 19.25 -9.73
N ALA A 73 -21.09 18.97 -8.60
CA ALA A 73 -19.72 19.42 -8.33
C ALA A 73 -18.66 18.44 -8.83
N ASN A 74 -19.07 17.32 -9.43
CA ASN A 74 -18.20 16.20 -9.81
C ASN A 74 -17.26 15.83 -8.65
N LEU A 75 -17.85 15.56 -7.49
CA LEU A 75 -17.18 15.08 -6.29
C LEU A 75 -17.40 13.59 -6.14
N TYR A 76 -16.38 12.88 -5.67
CA TYR A 76 -16.55 11.49 -5.28
C TYR A 76 -17.23 11.43 -3.91
N CYS A 77 -18.52 11.14 -3.92
CA CYS A 77 -19.27 10.81 -2.72
C CYS A 77 -19.61 9.33 -2.78
N THR A 78 -19.05 8.53 -1.89
CA THR A 78 -19.44 7.13 -1.74
C THR A 78 -20.94 7.13 -1.51
N SER A 79 -21.71 6.67 -2.50
CA SER A 79 -23.13 6.49 -2.30
C SER A 79 -23.27 5.61 -1.06
N LEU A 80 -23.99 6.09 -0.04
CA LEU A 80 -24.44 5.32 1.11
C LEU A 80 -25.46 4.26 0.64
N LYS A 81 -25.13 3.50 -0.41
CA LYS A 81 -25.85 2.30 -0.80
C LYS A 81 -25.62 1.34 0.35
N LYS A 82 -26.62 1.23 1.22
CA LYS A 82 -26.74 0.11 2.16
C LYS A 82 -26.39 -1.15 1.36
N LYS A 83 -25.31 -1.85 1.74
CA LYS A 83 -24.98 -3.16 1.15
C LYS A 83 -26.27 -3.98 1.18
N LYS A 84 -26.81 -4.36 0.02
CA LYS A 84 -27.85 -5.39 -0.02
C LYS A 84 -27.17 -6.65 0.52
N LYS A 85 -27.62 -7.13 1.69
CA LYS A 85 -27.17 -8.41 2.23
C LYS A 85 -27.52 -9.51 1.22
N GLY A 86 -26.52 -10.33 0.91
CA GLY A 86 -26.67 -11.65 0.32
C GLY A 86 -27.29 -11.69 -1.07
N SER A 87 -26.45 -11.66 -2.11
CA SER A 87 -26.77 -12.39 -3.33
C SER A 87 -25.81 -13.57 -3.43
N ALA A 88 -26.36 -14.75 -3.73
CA ALA A 88 -25.61 -15.99 -3.94
C ALA A 88 -24.40 -15.81 -4.88
N PRO A 89 -23.36 -16.66 -4.78
CA PRO A 89 -22.20 -16.59 -5.66
C PRO A 89 -22.65 -16.61 -7.12
N ALA A 90 -22.27 -15.58 -7.88
CA ALA A 90 -22.47 -15.60 -9.32
C ALA A 90 -21.57 -16.71 -9.93
N PRO A 91 -22.04 -17.42 -10.98
CA PRO A 91 -21.19 -18.37 -11.68
C PRO A 91 -19.95 -17.66 -12.22
N VAL A 92 -18.81 -18.34 -12.07
CA VAL A 92 -17.46 -17.91 -12.46
C VAL A 92 -17.44 -17.64 -13.97
N PRO A 93 -17.24 -16.40 -14.47
CA PRO A 93 -17.03 -16.17 -15.90
C PRO A 93 -15.76 -16.88 -16.39
N ASP A 94 -15.81 -17.40 -17.61
CA ASP A 94 -14.74 -18.19 -18.23
C ASP A 94 -13.44 -17.39 -18.47
N THR A 95 -13.51 -16.05 -18.40
CA THR A 95 -12.35 -15.14 -18.47
C THR A 95 -12.50 -14.02 -17.42
N PHE A 96 -11.48 -13.87 -16.57
CA PHE A 96 -11.42 -12.90 -15.47
C PHE A 96 -10.36 -11.83 -15.77
N THR A 97 -10.74 -10.79 -16.51
CA THR A 97 -9.82 -9.70 -16.88
C THR A 97 -9.88 -8.52 -15.91
N GLU A 98 -11.05 -8.17 -15.38
CA GLU A 98 -11.22 -7.07 -14.41
C GLU A 98 -12.48 -7.27 -13.57
N TYR A 99 -12.37 -7.14 -12.25
CA TYR A 99 -13.50 -7.31 -11.34
C TYR A 99 -13.40 -6.35 -10.15
N SER A 100 -14.47 -5.65 -9.78
CA SER A 100 -14.48 -4.70 -8.67
C SER A 100 -15.86 -4.56 -8.01
N GLY A 101 -15.90 -4.10 -6.75
CA GLY A 101 -17.12 -3.73 -6.04
C GLY A 101 -18.00 -4.89 -5.57
N ARG A 102 -17.44 -6.10 -5.50
CA ARG A 102 -18.14 -7.32 -5.05
C ARG A 102 -17.16 -8.28 -4.36
N ASP A 103 -17.65 -8.97 -3.33
CA ASP A 103 -16.87 -9.94 -2.56
C ASP A 103 -16.78 -11.30 -3.27
N PHE A 104 -15.63 -11.96 -3.19
CA PHE A 104 -15.38 -13.34 -3.62
C PHE A 104 -15.19 -14.29 -2.44
N VAL A 105 -15.84 -15.45 -2.48
CA VAL A 105 -15.66 -16.48 -1.45
C VAL A 105 -14.58 -17.48 -1.84
N LYS A 106 -14.68 -18.11 -3.01
CA LYS A 106 -13.69 -19.08 -3.48
C LYS A 106 -13.50 -18.98 -4.98
N TYR A 107 -12.26 -19.03 -5.43
CA TYR A 107 -11.91 -19.20 -6.83
C TYR A 107 -10.95 -20.38 -7.01
N THR A 108 -11.44 -21.39 -7.74
CA THR A 108 -10.72 -22.58 -8.20
C THR A 108 -11.36 -23.01 -9.52
N LYS A 109 -10.60 -23.11 -10.61
CA LYS A 109 -11.15 -23.47 -11.93
C LYS A 109 -11.29 -25.00 -12.05
N PRO A 110 -12.49 -25.62 -12.10
CA PRO A 110 -12.61 -27.08 -12.17
C PRO A 110 -12.22 -27.63 -13.55
N GLY A 111 -11.57 -28.80 -13.60
CA GLY A 111 -11.69 -29.72 -14.74
C GLY A 111 -10.68 -29.65 -15.91
N ALA A 112 -9.63 -28.82 -15.88
CA ALA A 112 -8.56 -28.85 -16.90
C ALA A 112 -7.15 -28.93 -16.30
N ILE A 113 -6.23 -29.63 -16.96
CA ILE A 113 -4.77 -29.50 -16.75
C ILE A 113 -4.36 -28.09 -17.23
N GLY A 114 -3.71 -27.27 -16.39
CA GLY A 114 -3.28 -25.92 -16.79
C GLY A 114 -3.21 -24.90 -15.64
N SER A 115 -2.92 -23.63 -15.99
CA SER A 115 -2.84 -22.51 -15.03
C SER A 115 -4.22 -21.96 -14.65
N SER A 116 -4.41 -21.56 -13.39
CA SER A 116 -5.57 -20.78 -12.94
C SER A 116 -5.10 -19.38 -12.58
N ASP A 117 -5.29 -18.43 -13.50
CA ASP A 117 -4.76 -17.07 -13.36
C ASP A 117 -5.88 -16.06 -13.14
N PHE A 118 -5.65 -15.13 -12.23
CA PHE A 118 -6.52 -14.00 -11.93
C PHE A 118 -5.75 -12.70 -12.07
N THR A 119 -6.13 -11.86 -13.02
CA THR A 119 -5.31 -10.69 -13.35
C THR A 119 -5.63 -9.49 -12.46
N ASN A 120 -6.85 -8.94 -12.48
CA ASN A 120 -7.15 -7.67 -11.79
C ASN A 120 -8.40 -7.75 -10.90
N TYR A 121 -8.22 -7.47 -9.61
CA TYR A 121 -9.30 -7.29 -8.64
C TYR A 121 -9.22 -5.91 -8.00
N SER A 122 -10.26 -5.10 -8.18
CA SER A 122 -10.42 -3.77 -7.59
C SER A 122 -9.27 -2.79 -7.89
N VAL A 123 -8.64 -2.96 -9.04
CA VAL A 123 -7.61 -2.06 -9.58
C VAL A 123 -8.21 -0.69 -9.91
N SER A 124 -7.43 0.39 -9.77
CA SER A 124 -7.81 1.78 -10.07
C SER A 124 -9.06 2.27 -9.34
N SER A 125 -9.39 1.64 -8.21
CA SER A 125 -10.59 1.96 -7.41
C SER A 125 -10.29 3.05 -6.40
N ASN A 126 -11.19 4.04 -6.28
CA ASN A 126 -10.98 5.12 -5.31
C ASN A 126 -10.99 4.61 -3.86
N VAL A 127 -11.93 3.72 -3.57
CA VAL A 127 -12.12 3.10 -2.28
C VAL A 127 -12.44 1.66 -2.59
N ALA A 128 -11.45 0.80 -2.41
CA ALA A 128 -11.61 -0.64 -2.53
C ALA A 128 -11.78 -1.22 -1.12
N LYS A 129 -12.91 -1.89 -0.91
CA LYS A 129 -13.31 -2.52 0.36
C LYS A 129 -13.89 -3.90 0.09
N ASP A 130 -13.37 -4.54 -0.94
CA ASP A 130 -13.85 -5.83 -1.39
C ASP A 130 -13.14 -6.94 -0.61
N THR A 131 -13.83 -8.06 -0.41
CA THR A 131 -13.29 -9.20 0.34
C THR A 131 -13.09 -10.39 -0.59
N PHE A 132 -11.92 -11.00 -0.53
CA PHE A 132 -11.60 -12.26 -1.21
C PHE A 132 -11.25 -13.31 -0.15
N THR A 133 -12.09 -14.32 0.03
CA THR A 133 -11.89 -15.28 1.13
C THR A 133 -10.82 -16.32 0.77
N THR A 134 -10.92 -16.99 -0.38
CA THR A 134 -10.00 -18.10 -0.69
C THR A 134 -9.66 -18.20 -2.16
N TYR A 135 -8.38 -18.13 -2.49
CA TYR A 135 -7.85 -18.44 -3.82
C TYR A 135 -7.00 -19.71 -3.75
N GLY A 136 -7.24 -20.63 -4.68
CA GLY A 136 -6.64 -21.95 -4.65
C GLY A 136 -7.34 -22.93 -3.69
N GLY A 137 -6.67 -24.05 -3.40
CA GLY A 137 -7.18 -25.10 -2.53
C GLY A 137 -6.33 -26.37 -2.52
N ASP A 138 -6.59 -27.18 -1.50
CA ASP A 138 -5.94 -28.47 -1.25
C ASP A 138 -6.09 -29.41 -2.47
N HIS A 139 -5.00 -30.08 -2.83
CA HIS A 139 -4.82 -31.01 -3.96
C HIS A 139 -4.78 -30.43 -5.38
N ASP A 140 -4.68 -29.10 -5.54
CA ASP A 140 -4.42 -28.49 -6.85
C ASP A 140 -2.91 -28.40 -7.13
N GLN A 141 -2.34 -29.42 -7.79
CA GLN A 141 -0.96 -29.41 -8.34
C GLN A 141 -0.78 -28.44 -9.54
N ARG A 142 -1.60 -27.39 -9.62
CA ARG A 142 -1.61 -26.45 -10.74
C ARG A 142 -0.62 -25.31 -10.49
N SER A 143 -0.35 -24.56 -11.55
CA SER A 143 0.17 -23.20 -11.41
C SER A 143 -1.03 -22.27 -11.19
N GLN A 144 -0.96 -21.39 -10.20
CA GLN A 144 -1.98 -20.38 -9.97
C GLN A 144 -1.30 -19.04 -9.74
N GLN A 145 -1.72 -18.04 -10.51
CA GLN A 145 -1.14 -16.70 -10.47
C GLN A 145 -2.21 -15.66 -10.19
N PHE A 146 -1.97 -14.75 -9.26
CA PHE A 146 -2.79 -13.55 -9.06
C PHE A 146 -1.92 -12.33 -9.34
N THR A 147 -2.24 -11.58 -10.40
CA THR A 147 -1.40 -10.44 -10.77
C THR A 147 -1.64 -9.23 -9.86
N ARG A 148 -2.88 -8.75 -9.68
CA ARG A 148 -3.14 -7.43 -9.08
C ARG A 148 -4.40 -7.39 -8.24
N TYR A 149 -4.24 -7.01 -6.98
CA TYR A 149 -5.33 -6.79 -6.03
C TYR A 149 -5.22 -5.39 -5.46
N GLU A 150 -6.24 -4.56 -5.69
CA GLU A 150 -6.35 -3.18 -5.19
C GLU A 150 -5.18 -2.25 -5.57
N SER A 151 -4.51 -2.56 -6.68
CA SER A 151 -3.47 -1.73 -7.30
C SER A 151 -4.00 -0.41 -7.88
N ASP A 152 -3.13 0.59 -7.97
CA ASP A 152 -3.41 1.93 -8.54
C ASP A 152 -4.64 2.62 -7.92
N GLY A 153 -5.00 2.23 -6.69
CA GLY A 153 -6.15 2.77 -5.96
C GLY A 153 -5.82 4.03 -5.18
N ASN A 154 -6.83 4.64 -4.56
CA ASN A 154 -6.60 5.71 -3.60
C ASN A 154 -6.67 5.20 -2.16
N VAL A 155 -7.76 4.53 -1.78
CA VAL A 155 -7.90 3.90 -0.47
C VAL A 155 -8.11 2.41 -0.66
N GLY A 156 -7.05 1.64 -0.41
CA GLY A 156 -7.08 0.19 -0.33
C GLY A 156 -7.45 -0.25 1.09
N ALA A 157 -8.55 -0.95 1.26
CA ALA A 157 -8.99 -1.47 2.56
C ALA A 157 -9.66 -2.85 2.41
N GLY A 158 -9.38 -3.54 1.30
CA GLY A 158 -9.83 -4.89 1.04
C GLY A 158 -9.19 -5.90 1.96
N ARG A 159 -9.86 -7.05 2.02
CA ARG A 159 -9.46 -8.17 2.86
C ARG A 159 -9.28 -9.41 2.01
N PHE A 160 -8.12 -10.03 2.10
CA PHE A 160 -7.87 -11.35 1.56
C PHE A 160 -7.66 -12.33 2.73
N SER A 161 -8.45 -13.39 2.83
CA SER A 161 -8.27 -14.34 3.94
C SER A 161 -7.21 -15.39 3.66
N LYS A 162 -7.24 -16.08 2.51
CA LYS A 162 -6.41 -17.27 2.26
C LYS A 162 -5.98 -17.35 0.79
N TYR A 163 -4.68 -17.46 0.53
CA TYR A 163 -4.11 -17.81 -0.77
C TYR A 163 -3.20 -19.01 -0.58
N ASP A 164 -3.67 -20.22 -0.89
CA ASP A 164 -2.88 -21.43 -0.68
C ASP A 164 -2.92 -22.30 -1.93
N THR A 165 -1.77 -22.81 -2.34
CA THR A 165 -1.65 -23.72 -3.48
C THR A 165 -0.70 -24.87 -3.14
N GLU A 166 -1.03 -26.11 -3.53
CA GLU A 166 -0.15 -27.27 -3.35
C GLU A 166 0.79 -27.46 -4.57
N GLY A 167 1.10 -26.38 -5.28
CA GLY A 167 1.79 -26.38 -6.58
C GLY A 167 2.69 -25.16 -6.78
N ILE A 168 2.54 -24.47 -7.91
CA ILE A 168 3.26 -23.21 -8.18
C ILE A 168 2.29 -22.05 -7.95
N GLY A 169 2.36 -21.40 -6.80
CA GLY A 169 1.59 -20.20 -6.50
C GLY A 169 2.39 -18.93 -6.70
N GLY A 170 1.78 -17.93 -7.31
CA GLY A 170 2.34 -16.59 -7.40
C GLY A 170 1.31 -15.49 -7.19
N PHE A 171 1.66 -14.48 -6.41
CA PHE A 171 0.89 -13.27 -6.27
C PHE A 171 1.83 -12.09 -6.53
N ASN A 172 1.58 -11.34 -7.60
CA ASN A 172 2.47 -10.23 -7.94
C ASN A 172 2.22 -9.06 -7.02
N ASN A 173 1.05 -8.40 -7.10
CA ASN A 173 0.84 -7.13 -6.41
C ASN A 173 -0.43 -7.13 -5.56
N TYR A 174 -0.27 -6.91 -4.27
CA TYR A 174 -1.37 -6.61 -3.35
C TYR A 174 -1.22 -5.19 -2.80
N GLY A 175 -1.95 -4.26 -3.42
CA GLY A 175 -1.83 -2.84 -3.13
C GLY A 175 -0.49 -2.34 -3.63
N ASP A 176 -0.46 -1.67 -4.77
CA ASP A 176 0.73 -0.98 -5.25
C ASP A 176 0.30 0.32 -5.89
N ASN A 177 1.15 1.34 -5.77
CA ASN A 177 0.90 2.69 -6.27
C ASN A 177 -0.37 3.33 -5.66
N GLY A 178 -0.72 2.92 -4.43
CA GLY A 178 -1.84 3.42 -3.66
C GLY A 178 -1.56 4.79 -3.03
N ASN A 179 -2.58 5.44 -2.48
CA ASN A 179 -2.38 6.61 -1.61
C ASN A 179 -2.45 6.21 -0.14
N VAL A 180 -3.50 5.49 0.25
CA VAL A 180 -3.71 4.98 1.60
C VAL A 180 -4.03 3.49 1.52
N ASP A 181 -3.06 2.66 1.88
CA ASP A 181 -3.18 1.21 1.84
C ASP A 181 -3.31 0.68 3.26
N GLN A 182 -4.45 0.08 3.56
CA GLN A 182 -4.83 -0.48 4.86
C GLN A 182 -5.38 -1.89 4.67
N HIS A 183 -4.60 -2.73 3.98
CA HIS A 183 -5.06 -4.06 3.61
C HIS A 183 -4.94 -5.03 4.78
N ARG A 184 -5.74 -6.09 4.70
CA ARG A 184 -5.73 -7.19 5.65
C ARG A 184 -5.63 -8.49 4.89
N PHE A 185 -4.42 -9.01 4.78
CA PHE A 185 -4.20 -10.36 4.28
C PHE A 185 -4.01 -11.26 5.50
N THR A 186 -4.75 -12.37 5.59
CA THR A 186 -4.59 -13.27 6.73
C THR A 186 -3.51 -14.33 6.46
N ARG A 187 -3.63 -15.13 5.39
CA ARG A 187 -2.76 -16.30 5.17
C ARG A 187 -2.32 -16.43 3.71
N TYR A 188 -1.05 -16.69 3.50
CA TYR A 188 -0.48 -17.00 2.18
C TYR A 188 0.40 -18.25 2.27
N GLY A 189 0.03 -19.33 1.59
CA GLY A 189 0.80 -20.58 1.56
C GLY A 189 0.79 -21.37 2.87
N ASP A 190 -0.12 -21.09 3.80
CA ASP A 190 -0.18 -21.80 5.08
C ASP A 190 -0.66 -23.24 4.90
N ASP A 191 -0.21 -24.16 5.77
CA ASP A 191 -0.62 -25.57 5.81
C ASP A 191 -0.40 -26.35 4.48
N THR A 192 0.54 -25.90 3.63
CA THR A 192 0.80 -26.51 2.32
C THR A 192 1.98 -27.51 2.34
N ASN A 193 1.95 -28.49 1.42
CA ASN A 193 2.97 -29.54 1.31
C ASN A 193 3.64 -29.51 -0.07
N GLY A 194 4.90 -29.13 -0.12
CA GLY A 194 5.67 -28.99 -1.34
C GLY A 194 5.17 -27.85 -2.24
N GLY A 195 6.03 -27.42 -3.16
CA GLY A 195 5.68 -26.40 -4.16
C GLY A 195 6.59 -25.18 -4.16
N LEU A 196 6.26 -24.24 -5.03
CA LEU A 196 6.91 -22.94 -5.17
C LEU A 196 5.89 -21.85 -4.90
N GLN A 197 6.11 -21.05 -3.87
CA GLN A 197 5.25 -19.92 -3.51
C GLN A 197 6.00 -18.61 -3.68
N SER A 198 5.39 -17.65 -4.36
CA SER A 198 6.03 -16.37 -4.66
C SER A 198 5.08 -15.20 -4.46
N PHE A 199 5.43 -14.29 -3.57
CA PHE A 199 4.72 -13.03 -3.39
C PHE A 199 5.66 -11.88 -3.74
N THR A 200 5.36 -11.16 -4.82
CA THR A 200 6.27 -10.10 -5.28
C THR A 200 6.14 -8.84 -4.41
N SER A 201 4.94 -8.29 -4.24
CA SER A 201 4.78 -6.98 -3.60
C SER A 201 3.51 -6.84 -2.76
N TYR A 202 3.64 -6.19 -1.61
CA TYR A 202 2.53 -5.82 -0.71
C TYR A 202 2.65 -4.36 -0.29
N SER A 203 1.74 -3.50 -0.75
CA SER A 203 1.66 -2.05 -0.46
C SER A 203 2.88 -1.23 -0.83
N GLU A 204 3.43 -1.46 -2.01
CA GLU A 204 4.56 -0.70 -2.51
C GLU A 204 4.15 0.65 -3.10
N ASN A 205 5.05 1.63 -3.02
CA ASN A 205 4.88 2.94 -3.66
C ASN A 205 3.63 3.70 -3.18
N ALA A 206 3.31 3.61 -1.88
CA ALA A 206 2.15 4.24 -1.28
C ALA A 206 2.51 5.44 -0.40
N ASN A 207 1.59 6.41 -0.26
CA ASN A 207 1.82 7.56 0.63
C ASN A 207 1.63 7.18 2.10
N VAL A 208 0.64 6.35 2.40
CA VAL A 208 0.37 5.85 3.76
C VAL A 208 0.10 4.36 3.67
N VAL A 209 0.81 3.59 4.48
CA VAL A 209 0.66 2.15 4.59
C VAL A 209 0.36 1.77 6.04
N GLY A 210 -0.67 0.94 6.21
CA GLY A 210 -1.22 0.51 7.49
C GLY A 210 -1.70 -0.93 7.44
N ASN A 211 -0.80 -1.86 7.15
CA ASN A 211 -1.17 -3.24 6.85
C ASN A 211 -1.16 -4.16 8.06
N ASP A 212 -2.02 -5.16 7.97
CA ASP A 212 -2.13 -6.25 8.94
C ASP A 212 -2.04 -7.59 8.21
N PHE A 213 -0.83 -7.98 7.80
CA PHE A 213 -0.56 -9.32 7.29
C PHE A 213 -0.33 -10.26 8.48
N LYS A 214 -1.01 -11.42 8.54
CA LYS A 214 -0.86 -12.33 9.68
C LYS A 214 0.21 -13.39 9.47
N SER A 215 0.09 -14.20 8.43
CA SER A 215 0.99 -15.34 8.21
C SER A 215 1.34 -15.58 6.74
N TYR A 216 2.58 -16.01 6.55
CA TYR A 216 3.10 -16.52 5.30
C TYR A 216 3.75 -17.88 5.58
N GLY A 217 3.29 -18.93 4.88
CA GLY A 217 3.81 -20.30 4.91
C GLY A 217 3.84 -20.98 6.29
N SER A 218 2.95 -20.60 7.20
CA SER A 218 2.85 -21.25 8.50
C SER A 218 2.54 -22.73 8.35
N VAL A 219 3.28 -23.59 9.06
CA VAL A 219 3.12 -25.07 9.08
C VAL A 219 3.36 -25.71 7.70
N ALA A 220 4.05 -25.01 6.80
CA ALA A 220 4.41 -25.53 5.49
C ALA A 220 5.50 -26.62 5.55
N ASN A 221 5.44 -27.60 4.65
CA ASN A 221 6.43 -28.68 4.57
C ASN A 221 7.11 -28.70 3.20
N GLY A 222 8.43 -28.53 3.14
CA GLY A 222 9.24 -28.72 1.93
C GLY A 222 8.94 -27.73 0.80
N ILE A 223 8.61 -26.48 1.14
CA ILE A 223 8.23 -25.43 0.18
C ILE A 223 9.42 -24.52 -0.08
N LEU A 224 9.58 -24.11 -1.34
CA LEU A 224 10.41 -22.97 -1.69
C LEU A 224 9.52 -21.72 -1.71
N SER A 225 9.78 -20.77 -0.81
CA SER A 225 8.97 -19.57 -0.72
C SER A 225 9.79 -18.30 -0.91
N GLN A 226 9.21 -17.32 -1.60
CA GLN A 226 9.87 -16.06 -1.91
C GLN A 226 8.92 -14.90 -1.69
N PHE A 227 9.30 -13.96 -0.83
CA PHE A 227 8.62 -12.68 -0.69
C PHE A 227 9.60 -11.55 -1.04
N THR A 228 9.34 -10.84 -2.14
CA THR A 228 10.26 -9.81 -2.62
C THR A 228 10.13 -8.48 -1.86
N GLY A 229 8.92 -7.93 -1.69
CA GLY A 229 8.76 -6.58 -1.17
C GLY A 229 7.53 -6.34 -0.33
N TYR A 230 7.74 -5.80 0.88
CA TYR A 230 6.66 -5.39 1.78
C TYR A 230 6.80 -3.91 2.11
N SER A 231 5.87 -3.10 1.61
CA SER A 231 5.80 -1.65 1.86
C SER A 231 7.02 -0.85 1.43
N THR A 232 7.73 -1.29 0.39
CA THR A 232 8.91 -0.57 -0.09
C THR A 232 8.52 0.75 -0.77
N SER A 233 9.46 1.71 -0.77
CA SER A 233 9.31 2.98 -1.46
C SER A 233 8.07 3.82 -1.04
N SER A 234 7.61 3.64 0.19
CA SER A 234 6.40 4.29 0.72
C SER A 234 6.72 5.42 1.71
N ASN A 235 5.85 6.43 1.83
CA ASN A 235 6.15 7.62 2.62
C ASN A 235 5.93 7.39 4.13
N VAL A 236 4.71 7.08 4.57
CA VAL A 236 4.41 6.75 5.97
C VAL A 236 4.05 5.28 6.07
N ILE A 237 4.84 4.50 6.80
CA ILE A 237 4.66 3.05 6.91
C ILE A 237 4.40 2.71 8.37
N ARG A 238 3.30 2.00 8.63
CA ARG A 238 3.01 1.42 9.94
C ARG A 238 2.41 0.03 9.80
N ASN A 239 3.25 -0.98 9.88
CA ASN A 239 2.83 -2.37 9.69
C ASN A 239 2.81 -3.14 11.00
N ALA A 240 1.93 -4.15 11.04
CA ALA A 240 1.80 -5.09 12.16
C ALA A 240 1.96 -6.55 11.68
N PHE A 241 2.99 -6.82 10.86
CA PHE A 241 3.20 -8.19 10.36
C PHE A 241 3.57 -9.13 11.52
N THR A 242 2.77 -10.18 11.69
CA THR A 242 2.88 -11.09 12.84
C THR A 242 3.90 -12.20 12.61
N SER A 243 3.77 -13.05 11.58
CA SER A 243 4.66 -14.20 11.44
C SER A 243 4.98 -14.58 10.00
N TYR A 244 6.23 -14.96 9.75
CA TYR A 244 6.69 -15.67 8.54
C TYR A 244 7.17 -17.08 8.96
N ASN A 245 6.80 -18.11 8.20
CA ASN A 245 6.70 -19.55 8.53
C ASN A 245 6.92 -19.96 9.99
N LYS A 246 5.83 -20.31 10.67
CA LYS A 246 5.87 -20.90 12.02
C LYS A 246 5.69 -22.41 11.93
N GLU A 247 6.52 -23.19 12.61
CA GLU A 247 6.41 -24.65 12.74
C GLU A 247 6.55 -25.44 11.40
N GLY A 248 7.26 -24.88 10.41
CA GLY A 248 7.51 -25.54 9.13
C GLY A 248 8.55 -26.67 9.19
N ASN A 249 8.55 -27.58 8.21
CA ASN A 249 9.58 -28.61 8.07
C ASN A 249 10.33 -28.52 6.72
N GLY A 250 11.63 -28.26 6.79
CA GLY A 250 12.54 -28.15 5.66
C GLY A 250 12.15 -27.10 4.62
N PRO A 251 11.64 -25.91 4.98
CA PRO A 251 11.37 -24.90 3.99
C PRO A 251 12.67 -24.29 3.45
N LEU A 252 12.57 -23.62 2.31
CA LEU A 252 13.64 -22.84 1.70
C LEU A 252 13.06 -21.46 1.42
N ASP A 253 13.32 -20.52 2.31
CA ASP A 253 12.60 -19.25 2.30
C ASP A 253 13.48 -18.04 2.12
N GLN A 254 12.99 -17.12 1.30
CA GLN A 254 13.69 -15.90 0.98
C GLN A 254 12.75 -14.70 1.10
N PHE A 255 13.05 -13.84 2.07
CA PHE A 255 12.44 -12.52 2.20
C PHE A 255 13.46 -11.48 1.77
N THR A 256 13.15 -10.71 0.74
CA THR A 256 14.08 -9.73 0.18
C THR A 256 14.00 -8.41 0.94
N SER A 257 12.87 -7.69 0.91
CA SER A 257 12.85 -6.30 1.41
C SER A 257 11.62 -5.94 2.23
N TYR A 258 11.86 -5.36 3.41
CA TYR A 258 10.80 -4.91 4.32
C TYR A 258 10.93 -3.42 4.62
N ALA A 259 10.01 -2.62 4.08
CA ALA A 259 9.91 -1.17 4.26
C ALA A 259 11.17 -0.38 3.82
N ASP A 260 11.90 -0.92 2.86
CA ASP A 260 13.07 -0.28 2.29
C ASP A 260 12.71 1.01 1.55
N SER A 261 13.65 1.96 1.56
CA SER A 261 13.48 3.28 0.96
C SER A 261 12.24 4.03 1.46
N GLY A 262 11.76 3.72 2.66
CA GLY A 262 10.64 4.42 3.29
C GLY A 262 11.05 5.77 3.91
N ASN A 263 10.15 6.74 4.00
CA ASN A 263 10.48 8.02 4.63
C ASN A 263 10.30 7.96 6.16
N VAL A 264 9.07 7.73 6.63
CA VAL A 264 8.73 7.55 8.04
C VAL A 264 8.28 6.11 8.22
N VAL A 265 9.13 5.29 8.84
CA VAL A 265 8.89 3.86 8.98
C VAL A 265 8.66 3.55 10.46
N ARG A 266 7.52 2.96 10.80
CA ARG A 266 7.15 2.55 12.16
C ARG A 266 6.67 1.12 12.19
N ASN A 267 7.59 0.19 12.29
CA ASN A 267 7.28 -1.21 12.12
C ASN A 267 7.63 -2.04 13.34
N GLU A 268 6.81 -3.07 13.55
CA GLU A 268 7.02 -4.06 14.58
C GLU A 268 6.82 -5.45 13.96
N PHE A 269 7.94 -6.11 13.67
CA PHE A 269 7.97 -7.46 13.11
C PHE A 269 8.10 -8.46 14.26
N GLN A 270 7.11 -9.34 14.44
CA GLN A 270 7.07 -10.20 15.63
C GLN A 270 7.93 -11.45 15.48
N SER A 271 7.85 -12.19 14.37
CA SER A 271 8.69 -13.38 14.18
C SER A 271 8.88 -13.72 12.72
N TYR A 272 10.13 -13.98 12.33
CA TYR A 272 10.49 -14.62 11.08
C TYR A 272 11.05 -16.00 11.43
N GLU A 273 10.39 -17.09 11.07
CA GLU A 273 10.69 -18.43 11.57
C GLU A 273 10.54 -18.58 13.09
N ALA A 274 9.83 -19.62 13.49
CA ALA A 274 9.79 -20.08 14.87
C ALA A 274 9.43 -21.55 14.94
N ASP A 275 10.17 -22.29 15.76
CA ASP A 275 9.97 -23.70 16.04
C ASP A 275 9.98 -24.59 14.78
N ALA A 276 10.75 -24.21 13.75
CA ALA A 276 10.86 -24.94 12.49
C ALA A 276 11.92 -26.06 12.54
N ASN A 277 11.80 -27.07 11.65
CA ASN A 277 12.76 -28.18 11.57
C ASN A 277 13.48 -28.23 10.22
N ALA A 278 14.80 -28.04 10.23
CA ALA A 278 15.65 -27.91 9.06
C ALA A 278 15.19 -26.80 8.11
N GLY A 279 16.05 -26.40 7.17
CA GLY A 279 15.69 -25.36 6.19
C GLY A 279 16.83 -24.39 5.94
N LEU A 280 16.68 -23.61 4.88
CA LEU A 280 17.57 -22.50 4.59
C LEU A 280 16.74 -21.23 4.51
N GLU A 281 17.02 -20.32 5.43
CA GLU A 281 16.23 -19.15 5.69
C GLU A 281 17.06 -17.92 5.39
N GLN A 282 16.53 -17.03 4.56
CA GLN A 282 17.19 -15.79 4.21
C GLN A 282 16.26 -14.59 4.37
N PHE A 283 16.72 -13.61 5.14
CA PHE A 283 16.13 -12.28 5.23
C PHE A 283 17.15 -11.24 4.76
N GLN A 284 16.93 -10.58 3.63
CA GLN A 284 17.96 -9.71 3.07
C GLN A 284 17.96 -8.33 3.75
N THR A 285 16.87 -7.57 3.69
CA THR A 285 16.91 -6.16 4.08
C THR A 285 15.68 -5.73 4.90
N TYR A 286 15.95 -4.99 5.98
CA TYR A 286 14.92 -4.40 6.83
C TYR A 286 15.11 -2.90 7.01
N SER A 287 14.16 -2.12 6.51
CA SER A 287 14.16 -0.65 6.54
C SER A 287 15.43 -0.05 5.94
N GLU A 288 16.02 -0.73 4.95
CA GLU A 288 17.24 -0.26 4.33
C GLU A 288 16.98 1.06 3.59
N LEU A 289 17.88 2.03 3.77
CA LEU A 289 17.81 3.36 3.16
C LEU A 289 16.60 4.19 3.59
N ALA A 290 15.90 3.76 4.62
CA ALA A 290 14.82 4.54 5.19
C ALA A 290 15.37 5.86 5.78
N ASN A 291 14.57 6.93 5.71
CA ASN A 291 15.01 8.23 6.21
C ASN A 291 14.93 8.30 7.74
N MET A 292 13.80 7.91 8.32
CA MET A 292 13.54 7.93 9.76
C MET A 292 12.79 6.65 10.18
N PRO A 293 13.48 5.49 10.26
CA PRO A 293 12.87 4.29 10.76
C PRO A 293 12.90 4.21 12.29
N GLU A 294 11.75 3.83 12.84
CA GLU A 294 11.51 3.41 14.22
C GLU A 294 11.00 1.97 14.14
N SER A 295 11.91 1.02 14.24
CA SER A 295 11.73 -0.34 13.73
C SER A 295 12.13 -1.37 14.77
N VAL A 296 11.28 -2.36 15.00
CA VAL A 296 11.56 -3.48 15.91
C VAL A 296 11.46 -4.78 15.15
N PHE A 297 12.51 -5.59 15.25
CA PHE A 297 12.58 -6.97 14.76
C PHE A 297 12.76 -7.89 15.95
N ARG A 298 11.67 -8.56 16.36
CA ARG A 298 11.65 -9.27 17.65
C ARG A 298 12.38 -10.61 17.59
N SER A 299 12.05 -11.50 16.66
CA SER A 299 12.70 -12.80 16.58
C SER A 299 12.93 -13.28 15.16
N TYR A 300 14.08 -13.90 14.94
CA TYR A 300 14.39 -14.67 13.74
C TYR A 300 14.90 -16.07 14.12
N GLY A 301 14.18 -17.12 13.74
CA GLY A 301 14.60 -18.52 13.84
C GLY A 301 14.66 -19.02 15.28
N LYS A 302 13.70 -18.57 16.10
CA LYS A 302 13.64 -18.91 17.51
C LYS A 302 13.17 -20.35 17.69
N GLY A 303 13.90 -21.15 18.45
CA GLY A 303 13.54 -22.54 18.74
C GLY A 303 13.75 -23.50 17.56
N ASP A 304 14.34 -23.03 16.46
CA ASP A 304 14.54 -23.84 15.26
C ASP A 304 15.52 -24.99 15.49
N ASN A 305 15.31 -26.09 14.77
CA ASN A 305 16.11 -27.30 14.90
C ASN A 305 16.77 -27.68 13.57
N GLY A 306 18.09 -27.50 13.45
CA GLY A 306 18.85 -27.84 12.25
C GLY A 306 18.72 -26.85 11.09
N ALA A 307 18.20 -25.65 11.33
CA ALA A 307 18.04 -24.60 10.33
C ALA A 307 19.35 -23.85 10.02
N SER A 308 19.45 -23.31 8.81
CA SER A 308 20.50 -22.36 8.40
C SER A 308 19.89 -20.97 8.21
N LEU A 309 20.25 -20.03 9.07
CA LEU A 309 19.70 -18.67 9.07
C LEU A 309 20.68 -17.67 8.43
N SER A 310 20.18 -16.75 7.61
CA SER A 310 20.98 -15.69 6.99
C SER A 310 20.25 -14.35 7.04
N PHE A 311 20.88 -13.34 7.63
CA PHE A 311 20.35 -11.97 7.61
C PHE A 311 21.36 -11.02 6.97
N ASP A 312 21.00 -10.33 5.89
CA ASP A 312 21.99 -9.54 5.15
C ASP A 312 22.20 -8.14 5.75
N THR A 313 21.15 -7.33 5.89
CA THR A 313 21.29 -5.91 6.24
C THR A 313 20.20 -5.41 7.18
N TYR A 314 20.61 -4.94 8.36
CA TYR A 314 19.73 -4.35 9.35
C TYR A 314 20.24 -2.99 9.88
N GLY A 315 19.32 -2.03 10.03
CA GLY A 315 19.63 -0.73 10.62
C GLY A 315 20.41 0.23 9.71
N ASN A 316 20.62 -0.14 8.45
CA ASN A 316 21.27 0.69 7.45
C ASN A 316 20.32 1.77 6.89
N ALA A 317 20.06 2.80 7.68
CA ALA A 317 19.13 3.88 7.39
C ALA A 317 19.74 5.24 7.78
N SER A 318 19.17 6.36 7.33
CA SER A 318 19.76 7.69 7.59
C SER A 318 19.69 8.09 9.07
N ASN A 319 18.53 7.94 9.71
CA ASN A 319 18.30 8.26 11.12
C ASN A 319 17.65 7.06 11.84
N PRO A 320 18.37 5.95 12.03
CA PRO A 320 17.81 4.74 12.58
C PRO A 320 17.42 4.90 14.05
N LEU A 321 16.30 4.27 14.42
CA LEU A 321 15.92 3.87 15.77
C LEU A 321 15.47 2.42 15.65
N ALA A 322 16.41 1.48 15.77
CA ALA A 322 16.18 0.10 15.35
C ALA A 322 16.55 -0.93 16.42
N GLU A 323 15.64 -1.82 16.78
CA GLU A 323 15.88 -2.91 17.74
C GLU A 323 15.79 -4.28 17.09
N PHE A 324 16.81 -5.12 17.28
CA PHE A 324 16.79 -6.55 16.97
C PHE A 324 16.88 -7.34 18.28
N THR A 325 15.83 -8.08 18.66
CA THR A 325 15.79 -8.70 19.99
C THR A 325 16.39 -10.11 20.04
N GLU A 326 16.00 -11.03 19.16
CA GLU A 326 16.37 -12.47 19.27
C GLU A 326 16.78 -13.08 17.91
N TYR A 327 18.00 -13.61 17.78
CA TYR A 327 18.47 -14.28 16.55
C TYR A 327 18.94 -15.72 16.78
N GLY A 328 18.19 -16.70 16.27
CA GLY A 328 18.45 -18.14 16.47
C GLY A 328 18.22 -18.62 17.90
N LYS A 329 17.67 -17.76 18.78
CA LYS A 329 17.57 -18.02 20.21
C LYS A 329 16.83 -19.33 20.49
N ASP A 330 17.31 -20.09 21.48
CA ASP A 330 16.77 -21.41 21.86
C ASP A 330 16.83 -22.48 20.75
N GLY A 331 17.49 -22.20 19.62
CA GLY A 331 17.66 -23.13 18.53
C GLY A 331 18.61 -24.29 18.87
N ASN A 332 18.42 -25.42 18.20
CA ASN A 332 19.23 -26.63 18.33
C ASN A 332 19.91 -26.95 17.00
N ALA A 333 21.23 -27.18 17.03
CA ALA A 333 22.02 -27.54 15.85
C ALA A 333 21.86 -26.58 14.65
N ILE A 334 21.60 -25.29 14.91
CA ILE A 334 21.47 -24.28 13.87
C ILE A 334 22.82 -23.67 13.47
N THR A 335 22.89 -23.18 12.23
CA THR A 335 23.96 -22.27 11.77
C THR A 335 23.36 -20.93 11.41
N ALA A 336 24.02 -19.84 11.75
CA ALA A 336 23.48 -18.50 11.52
C ALA A 336 24.56 -17.55 11.02
N SER A 337 24.19 -16.64 10.13
CA SER A 337 25.10 -15.63 9.59
C SER A 337 24.41 -14.29 9.45
N PHE A 338 25.09 -13.23 9.89
CA PHE A 338 24.62 -11.86 9.80
C PHE A 338 25.64 -11.03 9.02
N THR A 339 25.25 -10.52 7.86
CA THR A 339 26.19 -9.84 6.97
C THR A 339 26.52 -8.44 7.46
N MET A 340 25.54 -7.59 7.75
CA MET A 340 25.79 -6.20 8.16
C MET A 340 24.75 -5.65 9.13
N TYR A 341 25.23 -5.09 10.23
CA TYR A 341 24.45 -4.39 11.24
C TYR A 341 25.04 -2.99 11.51
N SER A 342 24.20 -1.96 11.50
CA SER A 342 24.58 -0.58 11.88
C SER A 342 24.55 -0.40 13.40
N LYS A 343 25.51 0.31 14.00
CA LYS A 343 25.60 0.58 15.45
C LYS A 343 24.75 1.76 15.94
N ASP A 344 24.67 2.81 15.13
CA ASP A 344 24.17 4.09 15.63
C ASP A 344 22.68 4.00 15.91
N ASN A 345 22.27 4.30 17.14
CA ASN A 345 20.88 4.25 17.58
C ASN A 345 20.18 2.90 17.30
N THR A 346 20.94 1.81 17.35
CA THR A 346 20.42 0.45 17.22
C THR A 346 20.76 -0.40 18.44
N THR A 347 19.92 -1.40 18.73
CA THR A 347 20.17 -2.40 19.78
C THR A 347 20.05 -3.82 19.23
N PHE A 348 20.93 -4.71 19.68
CA PHE A 348 20.90 -6.13 19.35
C PHE A 348 21.07 -6.93 20.66
N THR A 349 20.06 -7.70 21.06
CA THR A 349 19.96 -8.18 22.46
C THR A 349 20.45 -9.61 22.66
N GLU A 350 19.88 -10.59 21.95
CA GLU A 350 20.16 -12.01 22.15
C GLU A 350 20.37 -12.77 20.84
N TYR A 351 21.28 -13.75 20.85
CA TYR A 351 21.50 -14.65 19.73
C TYR A 351 22.01 -16.02 20.17
N HIS A 352 21.85 -17.02 19.30
CA HIS A 352 22.45 -18.34 19.46
C HIS A 352 23.98 -18.25 19.39
N ARG A 353 24.70 -18.60 20.45
CA ARG A 353 26.14 -18.30 20.52
C ARG A 353 27.02 -19.20 19.66
N THR A 354 26.62 -20.46 19.44
CA THR A 354 27.44 -21.45 18.76
C THR A 354 27.05 -21.52 17.28
N GLY A 355 28.00 -21.38 16.36
CA GLY A 355 27.69 -21.47 14.92
C GLY A 355 27.06 -20.20 14.31
N THR A 356 26.99 -19.11 15.06
CA THR A 356 26.58 -17.79 14.55
C THR A 356 27.81 -16.95 14.18
N THR A 357 27.81 -16.38 12.98
CA THR A 357 28.87 -15.49 12.49
C THR A 357 28.33 -14.09 12.17
N PHE A 358 29.15 -13.07 12.38
CA PHE A 358 28.87 -11.68 12.02
C PHE A 358 30.01 -11.19 11.13
N ASN A 359 29.69 -10.69 9.92
CA ASN A 359 30.69 -10.36 8.91
C ASN A 359 31.15 -8.89 8.97
N ASP A 360 30.21 -7.94 8.97
CA ASP A 360 30.48 -6.51 8.97
C ASP A 360 29.68 -5.79 10.07
N TYR A 361 30.30 -4.74 10.61
CA TYR A 361 29.74 -3.91 11.66
C TYR A 361 30.11 -2.45 11.39
N ARG A 362 29.10 -1.60 11.11
CA ARG A 362 29.34 -0.21 10.70
C ARG A 362 28.87 0.79 11.76
N ASN A 363 29.76 1.74 12.08
CA ASN A 363 29.45 2.94 12.87
C ASN A 363 28.94 4.12 12.01
N THR A 364 28.62 3.89 10.74
CA THR A 364 28.22 4.97 9.84
C THR A 364 27.05 4.50 9.00
N THR A 365 25.97 5.26 9.03
CA THR A 365 24.80 5.07 8.19
C THR A 365 25.12 5.38 6.73
N VAL A 366 24.63 4.56 5.79
CA VAL A 366 24.93 4.76 4.38
C VAL A 366 24.07 5.90 3.81
N SER A 367 24.76 6.87 3.20
CA SER A 367 24.16 7.80 2.23
C SER A 367 23.92 7.06 0.91
N ALA A 368 22.80 6.35 0.77
CA ALA A 368 22.43 5.79 -0.53
C ALA A 368 21.51 6.75 -1.27
N THR A 369 22.10 7.58 -2.12
CA THR A 369 21.39 8.43 -3.08
C THR A 369 21.01 7.69 -4.37
N ALA A 370 21.35 6.41 -4.52
CA ALA A 370 21.32 5.71 -5.82
C ALA A 370 20.09 4.82 -6.09
N LEU A 371 19.31 4.43 -5.09
CA LEU A 371 18.20 3.47 -5.26
C LEU A 371 16.81 4.11 -5.29
N VAL A 372 16.70 5.41 -4.98
CA VAL A 372 15.43 6.12 -4.94
C VAL A 372 15.35 7.13 -6.06
N GLU A 373 14.26 7.09 -6.84
CA GLU A 373 13.99 8.05 -7.90
C GLU A 373 14.10 9.51 -7.37
N PRO A 374 14.87 10.38 -8.04
CA PRO A 374 15.00 11.77 -7.64
C PRO A 374 13.63 12.45 -7.53
N GLY A 375 13.37 13.12 -6.41
CA GLY A 375 12.11 13.85 -6.19
C GLY A 375 10.96 13.03 -5.61
N LYS A 376 11.10 11.72 -5.49
CA LYS A 376 10.12 10.85 -4.83
C LYS A 376 9.94 11.20 -3.35
N PHE A 377 11.05 11.54 -2.68
CA PHE A 377 11.05 12.10 -1.34
C PHE A 377 11.83 13.42 -1.29
N PHE A 378 11.32 14.36 -0.49
CA PHE A 378 12.07 15.55 -0.14
C PHE A 378 13.13 15.20 0.90
N ARG A 379 14.40 15.37 0.52
CA ARG A 379 15.52 15.29 1.46
C ARG A 379 15.85 16.71 1.91
N GLU A 380 16.02 16.91 3.21
CA GLU A 380 16.35 18.22 3.77
C GLU A 380 17.60 18.83 3.13
N ALA A 381 18.62 18.00 2.89
CA ALA A 381 19.85 18.42 2.19
C ALA A 381 19.62 18.96 0.77
N SER A 382 18.48 18.65 0.14
CA SER A 382 18.07 19.15 -1.17
C SER A 382 17.14 20.37 -1.11
N LEU A 383 16.74 20.82 0.08
CA LEU A 383 15.86 21.97 0.30
C LEU A 383 16.65 23.27 0.37
N VAL A 384 17.52 23.52 -0.62
CA VAL A 384 18.32 24.75 -0.71
C VAL A 384 17.60 25.77 -1.60
N SER A 385 17.66 27.05 -1.22
CA SER A 385 17.07 28.13 -2.01
C SER A 385 17.61 28.16 -3.44
N GLY A 386 16.72 28.26 -4.42
CA GLY A 386 17.07 28.25 -5.85
C GLY A 386 17.32 26.86 -6.44
N GLN A 387 17.28 25.79 -5.64
CA GLN A 387 17.41 24.43 -6.14
C GLN A 387 16.10 23.94 -6.78
N HIS A 388 16.19 23.41 -7.99
CA HIS A 388 15.07 22.80 -8.69
C HIS A 388 14.98 21.33 -8.29
N ILE A 389 13.84 20.91 -7.74
CA ILE A 389 13.57 19.52 -7.38
C ILE A 389 12.61 18.95 -8.43
N PRO A 390 13.02 17.97 -9.26
CA PRO A 390 12.08 17.29 -10.13
C PRO A 390 11.05 16.59 -9.25
N VAL A 391 9.76 16.63 -9.60
CA VAL A 391 8.74 15.85 -8.90
C VAL A 391 8.27 14.78 -9.90
N PRO A 392 8.69 13.52 -9.75
CA PRO A 392 8.29 12.45 -10.64
C PRO A 392 6.80 12.14 -10.45
N ASP A 393 6.16 11.66 -11.52
CA ASP A 393 4.79 11.15 -11.51
C ASP A 393 3.75 12.03 -10.79
N ILE A 394 3.58 13.30 -11.22
CA ILE A 394 2.48 14.17 -10.75
C ILE A 394 1.16 13.82 -11.44
N THR A 395 0.84 12.53 -11.53
CA THR A 395 -0.47 12.08 -11.98
C THR A 395 -1.41 12.00 -10.79
N ASP A 396 -2.65 12.47 -10.96
CA ASP A 396 -3.65 12.27 -9.93
C ASP A 396 -4.24 10.88 -10.03
N LYS A 397 -3.77 10.00 -9.15
CA LYS A 397 -4.20 8.60 -9.04
C LYS A 397 -5.60 8.46 -8.42
N MET A 398 -6.19 9.55 -7.92
CA MET A 398 -7.59 9.53 -7.50
C MET A 398 -8.51 9.73 -8.71
N PRO A 399 -9.71 9.11 -8.74
CA PRO A 399 -10.67 9.29 -9.82
C PRO A 399 -10.95 10.76 -10.09
N PRO A 400 -11.39 11.08 -11.32
CA PRO A 400 -11.78 12.44 -11.69
C PRO A 400 -12.73 13.02 -10.64
N ARG A 401 -12.26 14.05 -9.96
CA ARG A 401 -13.03 14.85 -9.02
C ARG A 401 -12.56 16.28 -9.10
N SER A 402 -13.44 17.20 -8.76
CA SER A 402 -13.14 18.63 -8.85
C SER A 402 -12.87 19.22 -7.48
N PHE A 403 -12.08 20.28 -7.43
CA PHE A 403 -11.96 21.11 -6.24
C PHE A 403 -13.25 21.89 -6.01
N LEU A 404 -13.61 22.06 -4.75
CA LEU A 404 -14.73 22.91 -4.39
C LEU A 404 -14.40 24.38 -4.69
N PRO A 405 -15.36 25.16 -5.22
CA PRO A 405 -15.22 26.60 -5.31
C PRO A 405 -14.96 27.18 -3.92
N ARG A 406 -14.14 28.22 -3.84
CA ARG A 406 -13.84 28.92 -2.58
C ARG A 406 -15.08 29.35 -1.81
N SER A 407 -16.13 29.81 -2.52
CA SER A 407 -17.41 30.20 -1.91
C SER A 407 -18.14 29.09 -1.14
N ILE A 408 -17.80 27.83 -1.42
CA ILE A 408 -18.31 26.64 -0.74
C ILE A 408 -17.28 26.14 0.27
N ALA A 409 -16.01 26.01 -0.15
CA ALA A 409 -14.94 25.47 0.67
C ALA A 409 -14.74 26.29 1.97
N ASP A 410 -14.79 27.62 1.90
CA ASP A 410 -14.63 28.52 3.05
C ASP A 410 -15.75 28.39 4.10
N LYS A 411 -16.87 27.74 3.75
CA LYS A 411 -18.02 27.51 4.65
C LYS A 411 -17.99 26.15 5.33
N LEU A 412 -17.15 25.23 4.86
CA LEU A 412 -17.00 23.91 5.46
C LEU A 412 -16.02 23.97 6.65
N PRO A 413 -16.29 23.29 7.77
CA PRO A 413 -15.48 23.39 8.98
C PRO A 413 -14.21 22.52 8.90
N PHE A 414 -13.29 22.84 8.00
CA PHE A 414 -11.98 22.18 7.87
C PHE A 414 -11.05 22.57 9.03
N SER A 415 -11.21 21.92 10.18
CA SER A 415 -10.25 21.97 11.29
C SER A 415 -10.29 20.65 12.06
N SER A 416 -9.17 20.23 12.64
CA SER A 416 -9.07 18.94 13.37
C SER A 416 -10.11 18.82 14.49
N ARG A 417 -10.42 19.93 15.17
CA ARG A 417 -11.41 20.00 16.26
C ARG A 417 -12.86 19.93 15.78
N ARG A 418 -13.14 20.33 14.53
CA ARG A 418 -14.49 20.35 13.93
C ARG A 418 -14.69 19.25 12.90
N LEU A 419 -13.78 18.28 12.83
CA LEU A 419 -13.91 17.10 11.98
C LEU A 419 -15.22 16.34 12.21
N PRO A 420 -15.74 16.18 13.45
CA PRO A 420 -17.05 15.58 13.67
C PRO A 420 -18.20 16.32 12.97
N GLU A 421 -18.19 17.66 13.01
CA GLU A 421 -19.19 18.50 12.32
C GLU A 421 -19.10 18.36 10.80
N LEU A 422 -17.88 18.27 10.25
CA LEU A 422 -17.67 18.05 8.83
C LEU A 422 -18.17 16.67 8.39
N ILE A 423 -17.89 15.62 9.18
CA ILE A 423 -18.39 14.25 8.93
C ILE A 423 -19.92 14.24 8.91
N GLN A 424 -20.57 14.93 9.85
CA GLN A 424 -22.02 15.06 9.90
C GLN A 424 -22.56 15.78 8.67
N THR A 425 -21.96 16.92 8.30
CA THR A 425 -22.36 17.74 7.14
C THR A 425 -22.29 16.96 5.83
N LEU A 426 -21.29 16.09 5.68
CA LEU A 426 -21.05 15.28 4.48
C LEU A 426 -21.63 13.86 4.57
N ASN A 427 -22.32 13.51 5.66
CA ASN A 427 -22.84 12.16 5.90
C ASN A 427 -21.78 11.05 5.76
N ALA A 428 -20.54 11.34 6.13
CA ALA A 428 -19.37 10.47 5.91
C ALA A 428 -19.19 9.44 7.04
N SER A 429 -20.26 8.75 7.42
CA SER A 429 -20.37 7.92 8.63
C SER A 429 -19.59 6.59 8.61
N GLY A 430 -18.49 6.49 7.86
CA GLY A 430 -17.70 5.26 7.67
C GLY A 430 -16.19 5.42 7.85
N LEU A 431 -15.76 6.48 8.53
CA LEU A 431 -14.36 6.85 8.79
C LEU A 431 -13.94 6.64 10.26
N GLN A 432 -14.66 5.81 11.02
CA GLN A 432 -14.22 5.36 12.35
C GLN A 432 -13.30 4.15 12.24
#